data_AF-A0A5N9I0R2-F1
#
_entry.id   AF-A0A5N9I0R2-F1
#
_cell.length_a   1.000
_cell.length_b   1.000
_cell.length_c   1.000
_cell.angle_alpha   90.00
_cell.angle_beta   90.00
_cell.angle_gamma   90.00
#
_symmetry.space_group_name_H-M   'P 1'
#
loop_
_entity.id
_entity.type
_entity.pdbx_description
1 polymer ?
#
loop_
_entity_poly.entity_id
_entity_poly.type
_entity_poly.pdbx_seq_one_letter_code
_entity_poly.pdbx_strand_id
1 'polypeptide(L)'
;MIGEVGFCDWRPWSERTQLEGRNLPGVYFIARSKKKPDNYRVNNDFIIYIGETTGQTLADRLRQFNTSAFSERPGHSGANTFRLTLLDTTPLEHLWVSACPVDMGQPYTTAYIKHLERKLLWEYVCTWGKYPDCNRA
;
A
#
# COMPACT_ATOMS: atom_id res chain seq x y z
N MET A 1 11.15 17.22 -10.74
CA MET A 1 9.75 17.16 -10.27
C MET A 1 9.69 16.33 -9.01
N ILE A 2 9.48 16.98 -7.86
CA ILE A 2 9.23 16.32 -6.58
C ILE A 2 7.71 16.24 -6.45
N GLY A 3 7.13 15.04 -6.44
CA GLY A 3 5.82 14.83 -5.82
C GLY A 3 4.59 14.51 -6.66
N GLU A 4 4.71 14.16 -7.95
CA GLU A 4 3.62 13.41 -8.63
C GLU A 4 4.13 12.02 -9.00
N VAL A 5 4.02 11.13 -8.03
CA VAL A 5 4.14 9.69 -8.25
C VAL A 5 2.77 9.25 -8.77
N GLY A 6 2.72 8.52 -9.88
CA GLY A 6 1.49 8.12 -10.59
C GLY A 6 0.62 7.13 -9.83
N PHE A 7 0.19 7.49 -8.62
CA PHE A 7 -0.77 6.77 -7.83
C PHE A 7 -2.18 6.99 -8.39
N CYS A 8 -2.92 5.90 -8.52
CA CYS A 8 -4.33 5.92 -8.85
C CYS A 8 -5.14 6.54 -7.72
N ASP A 9 -6.35 6.99 -8.05
CA ASP A 9 -7.30 7.47 -7.05
C ASP A 9 -7.54 6.46 -5.92
N TRP A 10 -7.69 6.98 -4.70
CA TRP A 10 -8.06 6.15 -3.55
C TRP A 10 -9.39 5.44 -3.80
N ARG A 11 -9.37 4.12 -3.61
CA ARG A 11 -10.54 3.26 -3.68
C ARG A 11 -10.82 2.64 -2.31
N PRO A 12 -12.11 2.44 -1.94
CA PRO A 12 -12.46 1.59 -0.82
C PRO A 12 -11.83 0.20 -0.99
N TRP A 13 -11.46 -0.46 0.10
CA TRP A 13 -10.83 -1.79 0.04
C TRP A 13 -11.71 -2.86 -0.63
N SER A 14 -13.03 -2.73 -0.51
CA SER A 14 -14.01 -3.57 -1.21
C SER A 14 -13.85 -3.49 -2.74
N GLU A 15 -13.39 -2.36 -3.26
CA GLU A 15 -13.16 -2.08 -4.69
C GLU A 15 -11.71 -2.31 -5.13
N ARG A 16 -10.83 -2.91 -4.31
CA ARG A 16 -9.41 -3.13 -4.65
C ARG A 16 -9.17 -3.86 -5.97
N THR A 17 -10.14 -4.66 -6.42
CA THR A 17 -10.08 -5.37 -7.71
C THR A 17 -10.33 -4.44 -8.90
N GLN A 18 -10.78 -3.21 -8.70
CA GLN A 18 -11.07 -2.24 -9.75
C GLN A 18 -9.94 -1.21 -9.94
N LEU A 19 -8.81 -1.38 -9.25
CA LEU A 19 -7.66 -0.49 -9.39
C LEU A 19 -7.14 -0.48 -10.83
N GLU A 20 -6.86 0.71 -11.34
CA GLU A 20 -6.20 0.91 -12.61
C GLU A 20 -4.78 0.32 -12.57
N GLY A 21 -4.35 -0.31 -13.66
CA GLY A 21 -3.03 -0.95 -13.73
C GLY A 21 -2.82 -2.11 -12.75
N ARG A 22 -3.88 -2.69 -12.14
CA ARG A 22 -3.78 -3.82 -11.19
C ARG A 22 -3.00 -5.05 -11.70
N ASN A 23 -2.87 -5.20 -13.02
CA ASN A 23 -2.16 -6.30 -13.66
C ASN A 23 -0.64 -6.05 -13.78
N LEU A 24 -0.17 -4.86 -13.39
CA LEU A 24 1.25 -4.50 -13.39
C LEU A 24 1.83 -4.65 -11.97
N PRO A 25 3.17 -4.78 -11.83
CA PRO A 25 3.84 -4.59 -10.56
C PRO A 25 3.82 -3.12 -10.14
N GLY A 26 4.17 -2.83 -8.89
CA GLY A 26 4.14 -1.45 -8.41
C GLY A 26 4.26 -1.29 -6.91
N VAL A 27 4.03 -0.05 -6.47
CA VAL A 27 3.97 0.34 -5.06
C VAL A 27 2.52 0.65 -4.70
N TYR A 28 2.11 0.41 -3.46
CA TYR A 28 0.76 0.73 -3.00
C TYR A 28 0.74 1.20 -1.55
N PHE A 29 -0.29 1.98 -1.24
CA PHE A 29 -0.63 2.41 0.10
C PHE A 29 -1.90 1.71 0.58
N ILE A 30 -1.96 1.46 1.87
CA ILE A 30 -3.20 1.16 2.59
C ILE A 30 -3.37 2.21 3.67
N ALA A 31 -4.54 2.83 3.68
CA ALA A 31 -4.92 3.82 4.68
C ALA A 31 -6.11 3.34 5.51
N ARG A 32 -6.14 3.76 6.77
CA ARG A 32 -7.23 3.56 7.72
C ARG A 32 -7.85 4.91 8.04
N SER A 33 -8.99 5.23 7.42
CA SER A 33 -9.69 6.50 7.63
C SER A 33 -11.19 6.36 7.46
N LYS A 34 -11.95 7.14 8.24
CA LYS A 34 -13.42 7.24 8.10
C LYS A 34 -13.85 7.92 6.80
N LYS A 35 -12.96 8.69 6.18
CA LYS A 35 -13.22 9.43 4.93
C LYS A 35 -12.19 9.04 3.89
N LYS A 36 -12.53 9.21 2.61
CA LYS A 36 -11.57 9.07 1.50
C LYS A 36 -10.36 9.98 1.79
N PRO A 37 -9.13 9.45 1.78
CA PRO A 37 -7.94 10.29 1.92
C PRO A 37 -7.87 11.34 0.79
N ASP A 38 -7.40 12.53 1.13
CA ASP A 38 -7.40 13.73 0.28
C ASP A 38 -6.20 13.84 -0.67
N ASN A 39 -5.13 13.08 -0.39
CA ASN A 39 -3.91 13.08 -1.18
C ASN A 39 -3.22 11.71 -1.17
N TYR A 40 -2.32 11.48 -2.13
CA TYR A 40 -1.51 10.26 -2.27
C TYR A 40 -0.08 10.50 -1.78
N ARG A 41 0.07 11.22 -0.66
CA ARG A 41 1.36 11.63 -0.11
C ARG A 41 1.55 11.06 1.29
N VAL A 42 2.81 10.86 1.65
CA VAL A 42 3.19 10.27 2.94
C VAL A 42 2.92 11.18 4.13
N ASN A 43 2.60 12.45 3.90
CA ASN A 43 2.10 13.37 4.92
C ASN A 43 0.61 13.15 5.26
N ASN A 44 0.05 12.02 4.84
CA ASN A 44 -1.23 11.52 5.29
C ASN A 44 -1.02 10.51 6.43
N ASP A 45 -1.38 10.89 7.66
CA ASP A 45 -1.22 10.07 8.87
C ASP A 45 -2.12 8.83 8.89
N PHE A 46 -3.15 8.78 8.03
CA PHE A 46 -4.00 7.60 7.88
C PHE A 46 -3.30 6.44 7.18
N ILE A 47 -2.15 6.65 6.52
CA ILE A 47 -1.40 5.57 5.88
C ILE A 47 -0.85 4.64 6.98
N ILE A 48 -1.35 3.41 6.98
CA ILE A 48 -0.95 2.35 7.92
C ILE A 48 0.03 1.37 7.28
N TYR A 49 0.12 1.33 5.95
CA TYR A 49 1.02 0.42 5.24
C TYR A 49 1.46 0.97 3.89
N ILE A 50 2.76 0.85 3.62
CA ILE A 50 3.37 1.04 2.30
C ILE A 50 3.96 -0.30 1.87
N GLY A 51 3.53 -0.80 0.72
CA GLY A 51 3.95 -2.09 0.19
C GLY A 51 4.36 -2.02 -1.28
N GLU A 52 5.10 -3.03 -1.73
CA GLU A 52 5.48 -3.18 -3.14
C GLU A 52 5.31 -4.61 -3.63
N THR A 53 5.34 -4.74 -4.96
CA THR A 53 5.57 -6.00 -5.66
C THR A 53 6.33 -5.75 -6.95
N THR A 54 7.36 -6.57 -7.21
CA THR A 54 8.20 -6.50 -8.42
C THR A 54 8.04 -7.72 -9.34
N GLY A 55 7.74 -8.89 -8.76
CA GLY A 55 7.57 -10.17 -9.49
C GLY A 55 6.13 -10.68 -9.57
N GLN A 56 5.16 -9.92 -9.05
CA GLN A 56 3.73 -10.26 -9.10
C GLN A 56 2.93 -9.02 -9.45
N THR A 57 1.69 -9.21 -9.87
CA THR A 57 0.76 -8.11 -10.10
C THR A 57 0.32 -7.47 -8.78
N LEU A 58 -0.06 -6.20 -8.82
CA LEU A 58 -0.70 -5.51 -7.69
C LEU A 58 -1.96 -6.27 -7.25
N ALA A 59 -2.76 -6.80 -8.17
CA ALA A 59 -3.95 -7.60 -7.88
C ALA A 59 -3.62 -8.84 -7.03
N ASP A 60 -2.57 -9.59 -7.38
CA ASP A 60 -2.12 -10.76 -6.62
C ASP A 60 -1.63 -10.36 -5.22
N ARG A 61 -0.85 -9.28 -5.14
CA ARG A 61 -0.30 -8.81 -3.87
C ARG A 61 -1.37 -8.32 -2.91
N LEU A 62 -2.36 -7.57 -3.41
CA LEU A 62 -3.50 -7.10 -2.63
C LEU A 62 -4.44 -8.26 -2.24
N ARG A 63 -4.58 -9.29 -3.08
CA ARG A 63 -5.28 -10.53 -2.72
C ARG A 63 -4.58 -11.23 -1.56
N GLN A 64 -3.25 -11.38 -1.60
CA GLN A 64 -2.47 -11.96 -0.50
C GLN A 64 -2.64 -11.16 0.80
N PHE A 65 -2.58 -9.82 0.72
CA PHE A 65 -2.87 -8.97 1.87
C PHE A 65 -4.26 -9.30 2.44
N ASN A 66 -5.29 -9.32 1.59
CA ASN A 66 -6.66 -9.61 2.02
C ASN A 66 -6.78 -10.99 2.69
N THR A 67 -6.18 -12.02 2.10
CA THR A 67 -6.22 -13.38 2.66
C THR A 67 -5.53 -13.45 4.03
N SER A 68 -4.37 -12.81 4.19
CA SER A 68 -3.67 -12.78 5.48
C SER A 68 -4.33 -11.90 6.53
N ALA A 69 -4.97 -10.81 6.11
CA ALA A 69 -5.70 -9.92 7.01
C ALA A 69 -6.99 -10.55 7.54
N PHE A 70 -7.78 -11.20 6.67
CA PHE A 70 -9.17 -11.54 6.95
C PHE A 70 -9.49 -13.05 6.95
N SER A 71 -8.55 -13.93 6.63
CA SER A 71 -8.81 -15.38 6.54
C SER A 71 -7.87 -16.24 7.38
N GLU A 72 -7.18 -15.63 8.35
CA GLU A 72 -6.22 -16.27 9.26
C GLU A 72 -5.08 -17.07 8.59
N ARG A 73 -4.83 -16.82 7.30
CA ARG A 73 -3.82 -17.53 6.51
C ARG A 73 -2.56 -16.66 6.35
N PRO A 74 -1.47 -16.91 7.10
CA PRO A 74 -0.28 -16.11 7.02
C PRO A 74 0.38 -16.23 5.63
N GLY A 75 0.90 -15.13 5.12
CA GLY A 75 1.51 -15.04 3.79
C GLY A 75 1.94 -13.62 3.39
N HIS A 76 1.47 -12.61 4.12
CA HIS A 76 1.83 -11.22 3.91
C HIS A 76 2.14 -10.53 5.25
N SER A 77 3.39 -10.10 5.47
CA SER A 77 3.84 -9.58 6.77
C SER A 77 3.04 -8.36 7.24
N GLY A 78 2.82 -7.37 6.36
CA GLY A 78 2.01 -6.19 6.71
C GLY A 78 0.56 -6.53 7.07
N ALA A 79 -0.05 -7.48 6.36
CA ALA A 79 -1.41 -7.93 6.63
C ALA A 79 -1.50 -8.75 7.94
N ASN A 80 -0.46 -9.52 8.26
CA ASN A 80 -0.36 -10.20 9.55
C ASN A 80 -0.29 -9.17 10.69
N THR A 81 0.49 -8.10 10.55
CA THR A 81 0.51 -7.01 11.53
C THR A 81 -0.87 -6.36 11.63
N PHE A 82 -1.50 -6.01 10.50
CA PHE A 82 -2.86 -5.44 10.48
C PHE A 82 -3.87 -6.32 11.23
N ARG A 83 -3.89 -7.63 10.93
CA ARG A 83 -4.77 -8.61 11.60
C ARG A 83 -4.59 -8.60 13.11
N LEU A 84 -3.35 -8.60 13.58
CA LEU A 84 -3.04 -8.73 15.00
C LEU A 84 -3.21 -7.44 15.81
N THR A 85 -3.21 -6.27 15.15
CA THR A 85 -3.09 -4.98 15.85
C THR A 85 -4.22 -4.01 15.55
N LEU A 86 -4.81 -4.06 14.35
CA LEU A 86 -5.76 -3.05 13.88
C LEU A 86 -7.12 -3.63 13.47
N LEU A 87 -7.22 -4.92 13.11
CA LEU A 87 -8.43 -5.52 12.55
C LEU A 87 -9.67 -5.32 13.44
N ASP A 88 -9.56 -5.62 14.73
CA ASP A 88 -10.69 -5.54 15.68
C ASP A 88 -11.27 -4.12 15.83
N THR A 89 -10.48 -3.10 15.48
CA THR A 89 -10.87 -1.69 15.58
C THR A 89 -11.02 -1.01 14.21
N THR A 90 -10.91 -1.76 13.12
CA THR A 90 -10.94 -1.23 11.75
C THR A 90 -12.11 -1.84 10.98
N PRO A 91 -13.26 -1.14 10.92
CA PRO A 91 -14.31 -1.45 9.97
C PRO A 91 -13.77 -1.50 8.54
N LEU A 92 -14.26 -2.43 7.73
CA LEU A 92 -13.76 -2.66 6.36
C LEU A 92 -13.93 -1.42 5.47
N GLU A 93 -15.01 -0.67 5.68
CA GLU A 93 -15.33 0.58 5.01
C GLU A 93 -14.35 1.72 5.34
N HIS A 94 -13.53 1.56 6.38
CA HIS A 94 -12.48 2.52 6.72
C HIS A 94 -11.13 2.18 6.08
N LEU A 95 -11.04 1.08 5.32
CA LEU A 95 -9.83 0.74 4.58
C LEU A 95 -9.89 1.29 3.17
N TRP A 96 -8.79 1.96 2.80
CA TRP A 96 -8.59 2.55 1.49
C TRP A 96 -7.30 2.03 0.89
N VAL A 97 -7.27 1.91 -0.43
CA VAL A 97 -6.08 1.52 -1.19
C VAL A 97 -5.86 2.49 -2.35
N SER A 98 -4.60 2.81 -2.58
CA SER A 98 -4.13 3.51 -3.77
C SER A 98 -2.84 2.84 -4.21
N ALA A 99 -2.63 2.72 -5.52
CA ALA A 99 -1.47 2.04 -6.08
C ALA A 99 -0.83 2.87 -7.18
N CYS A 100 0.49 2.75 -7.32
CA CYS A 100 1.28 3.26 -8.43
C CYS A 100 1.77 2.07 -9.25
N PRO A 101 1.06 1.70 -10.33
CA PRO A 101 1.50 0.71 -11.29
C PRO A 101 2.76 1.21 -12.01
N VAL A 102 3.74 0.32 -12.23
CA VAL A 102 5.00 0.66 -12.88
C VAL A 102 5.28 -0.31 -14.02
N ASP A 103 5.48 0.23 -15.21
CA ASP A 103 6.01 -0.50 -16.35
C ASP A 103 7.02 0.37 -17.11
N MET A 104 8.30 0.02 -16.96
CA MET A 104 9.44 0.71 -17.58
C MET A 104 10.33 -0.26 -18.36
N GLY A 105 9.90 -1.52 -18.53
CA GLY A 105 10.75 -2.62 -18.97
C GLY A 105 11.79 -3.06 -17.93
N GLN A 106 12.18 -4.34 -17.97
CA GLN A 106 13.22 -4.86 -17.08
C GLN A 106 14.62 -4.48 -17.58
N PRO A 107 15.59 -4.20 -16.69
CA PRO A 107 15.53 -4.30 -15.21
C PRO A 107 14.99 -3.04 -14.50
N TYR A 108 14.64 -1.99 -15.26
CA TYR A 108 14.30 -0.68 -14.72
C TYR A 108 13.04 -0.69 -13.85
N THR A 109 12.00 -1.44 -14.23
CA THR A 109 10.78 -1.60 -13.43
C THR A 109 11.10 -2.05 -12.00
N THR A 110 11.91 -3.11 -11.86
CA THR A 110 12.25 -3.66 -10.55
C THR A 110 13.06 -2.68 -9.71
N ALA A 111 14.09 -2.08 -10.32
CA ALA A 111 14.95 -1.11 -9.63
C ALA A 111 14.15 0.11 -9.15
N TYR A 112 13.26 0.63 -10.01
CA TYR A 112 12.44 1.80 -9.69
C TYR A 112 11.42 1.51 -8.59
N ILE A 113 10.71 0.37 -8.63
CA ILE A 113 9.74 0.01 -7.57
C ILE A 113 10.41 -0.07 -6.20
N LYS A 114 11.58 -0.74 -6.12
CA LYS A 114 12.35 -0.84 -4.88
C LYS A 114 12.83 0.52 -4.39
N HIS A 115 13.33 1.37 -5.29
CA HIS A 115 13.73 2.73 -4.95
C HIS A 115 12.54 3.55 -4.43
N LEU A 116 11.41 3.50 -5.12
CA LEU A 116 10.22 4.27 -4.80
C LEU A 116 9.64 3.88 -3.44
N GLU A 117 9.50 2.59 -3.14
CA GLU A 117 8.96 2.14 -1.85
C GLU A 117 9.87 2.56 -0.69
N ARG A 118 11.21 2.42 -0.83
CA ARG A 118 12.16 2.86 0.20
C ARG A 118 12.14 4.37 0.39
N LYS A 119 12.04 5.14 -0.70
CA LYS A 119 11.92 6.60 -0.66
C LYS A 119 10.65 7.03 0.08
N LEU A 120 9.50 6.43 -0.21
CA LEU A 120 8.23 6.76 0.44
C LEU A 120 8.24 6.40 1.93
N LEU A 121 8.82 5.25 2.31
CA LEU A 121 9.03 4.92 3.73
C LEU A 121 9.93 5.94 4.43
N TRP A 122 11.04 6.33 3.80
CA TRP A 122 11.93 7.36 4.33
C TRP A 122 11.20 8.70 4.53
N GLU A 123 10.49 9.18 3.52
CA GLU A 123 9.73 10.42 3.60
C GLU A 123 8.64 10.36 4.69
N TYR A 124 7.97 9.22 4.86
CA TYR A 124 7.01 9.00 5.96
C TYR A 124 7.70 9.12 7.33
N VAL A 125 8.85 8.45 7.52
CA VAL A 125 9.63 8.51 8.77
C VAL A 125 10.12 9.93 9.05
N CYS A 126 10.62 10.65 8.04
CA CYS A 126 11.01 12.06 8.20
C CYS A 126 9.83 12.95 8.62
N THR A 127 8.61 12.63 8.16
CA THR A 127 7.42 13.43 8.45
C THR A 127 6.86 13.13 9.85
N TRP A 128 6.82 11.86 10.25
CA TRP A 128 6.09 11.41 11.43
C TRP A 128 6.96 10.89 12.57
N GLY A 129 8.27 10.76 12.35
CA GLY A 129 9.21 10.21 13.34
C GLY A 129 9.04 8.71 13.62
N LYS A 130 8.21 8.00 12.84
CA LYS A 130 7.95 6.56 12.98
C LYS A 130 7.64 5.93 11.62
N TYR A 131 7.71 4.59 11.55
CA TYR A 131 7.17 3.83 10.42
C TYR A 131 5.63 3.80 10.44
N PRO A 132 4.96 3.55 9.29
CA PRO A 132 3.54 3.19 9.28
C PRO A 132 3.29 1.96 10.15
N ASP A 133 2.14 1.91 10.83
CA ASP A 133 1.86 0.92 11.88
C ASP A 133 2.01 -0.55 11.42
N CYS A 134 1.79 -0.85 10.14
CA CYS A 134 1.93 -2.19 9.56
C CYS A 134 3.25 -2.43 8.83
N ASN A 135 4.16 -1.45 8.78
CA ASN A 135 5.54 -1.62 8.34
C ASN A 135 6.44 -1.90 9.55
N ARG A 136 7.45 -2.74 9.37
CA ARG A 136 8.47 -3.02 10.40
C ARG A 136 9.77 -2.31 10.03
N ALA A 137 10.53 -1.91 11.06
CA ALA A 137 11.91 -1.46 10.93
C ALA A 137 12.83 -2.62 10.54
#